data_AF-A0A7V8WYW2-F1
#
_entry.id   AF-A0A7V8WYW2-F1
#
_cell.length_a   1.000
_cell.length_b   1.000
_cell.length_c   1.000
_cell.angle_alpha   90.00
_cell.angle_beta   90.00
_cell.angle_gamma   90.00
#
_symmetry.space_group_name_H-M   'P 1'
#
loop_
_entity.id
_entity.type
_entity.pdbx_description
1 polymer ?
#
loop_
_entity_poly.entity_id
_entity_poly.type
_entity_poly.pdbx_seq_one_letter_code
_entity_poly.pdbx_strand_id
1 'polypeptide(L)' 'TDAARVLAFARGAPAEVVVVATRPGPRATVAADAVVALPAGRWTDLVTGDAVVGTLELGGRVLPLAVLERDR' A
#
# COMPACT_ATOMS: atom_id res chain seq x y z
N THR A 1 -20.26 3.13 9.61
CA THR A 1 -18.95 3.66 9.18
C THR A 1 -18.56 2.93 7.92
N ASP A 2 -18.42 3.64 6.80
CA ASP A 2 -18.01 3.02 5.53
C ASP A 2 -16.56 2.56 5.65
N ALA A 3 -16.31 1.27 5.48
CA ALA A 3 -14.97 0.71 5.56
C ALA A 3 -14.15 1.12 4.33
N ALA A 4 -12.91 1.57 4.55
CA ALA A 4 -11.95 1.81 3.48
C ALA A 4 -11.69 0.50 2.73
N ARG A 5 -11.82 0.50 1.40
CA ARG A 5 -11.50 -0.68 0.57
C ARG A 5 -10.05 -0.61 0.14
N VAL A 6 -9.26 -1.62 0.50
CA VAL A 6 -7.91 -1.83 -0.03
C VAL A 6 -8.02 -2.45 -1.41
N LEU A 7 -7.40 -1.82 -2.41
CA LEU A 7 -7.23 -2.35 -3.76
C LEU A 7 -5.75 -2.64 -3.97
N ALA A 8 -5.42 -3.88 -4.33
CA ALA A 8 -4.05 -4.28 -4.64
C ALA A 8 -3.99 -4.99 -6.00
N PHE A 9 -3.01 -4.64 -6.83
CA PHE A 9 -2.69 -5.40 -8.04
C PHE A 9 -1.18 -5.59 -8.15
N ALA A 10 -0.78 -6.81 -8.53
CA ALA A 10 0.60 -7.17 -8.82
C ALA A 10 0.81 -7.24 -10.33
N ARG A 11 1.86 -6.60 -10.84
CA ARG A 11 2.28 -6.74 -12.24
C ARG A 11 3.61 -7.48 -12.28
N GLY A 12 3.66 -8.58 -13.04
CA GLY A 12 4.86 -9.39 -13.21
C GLY A 12 5.68 -9.00 -14.45
N ALA A 13 6.98 -8.83 -14.21
CA ALA A 13 8.10 -8.62 -15.14
C ALA A 13 8.17 -7.26 -15.89
N PRO A 14 9.34 -6.59 -15.88
CA PRO A 14 10.64 -7.04 -15.34
C PRO A 14 10.87 -6.82 -13.82
N ALA A 15 9.92 -6.22 -13.10
CA ALA A 15 9.94 -6.07 -11.65
C ALA A 15 8.58 -6.43 -11.06
N GLU A 16 8.56 -7.00 -9.85
CA GLU A 16 7.31 -7.25 -9.11
C GLU A 16 6.87 -5.92 -8.50
N VAL A 17 5.82 -5.33 -9.09
CA VAL A 17 5.25 -4.06 -8.61
C VAL A 17 3.88 -4.31 -8.00
N VAL A 18 3.69 -3.86 -6.76
CA VAL A 18 2.41 -3.91 -6.05
C VAL A 18 1.92 -2.49 -5.81
N VAL A 19 0.75 -2.15 -6.35
CA VAL A 19 0.10 -0.87 -6.06
C VAL A 19 -1.00 -1.11 -5.05
N VAL A 20 -0.97 -0.38 -3.94
CA VAL A 20 -1.96 -0.47 -2.87
C VAL A 20 -2.60 0.88 -2.69
N ALA A 21 -3.92 0.97 -2.84
CA ALA A 21 -4.67 2.19 -2.58
C ALA A 21 -5.86 1.90 -1.68
N THR A 22 -6.16 2.83 -0.78
CA THR A 22 -7.48 2.85 -0.16
C THR A 22 -8.40 3.80 -0.91
N ARG A 23 -9.63 3.36 -1.18
CA ARG A 23 -10.68 4.23 -1.70
C ARG A 23 -11.64 4.57 -0.56
N PRO A 24 -11.52 5.76 0.06
CA PRO A 24 -12.54 6.22 0.97
C PRO A 24 -13.86 6.44 0.21
N GLY A 25 -14.97 5.97 0.79
CA GLY A 25 -16.31 6.41 0.37
C GLY A 25 -16.53 7.90 0.66
N PRO A 26 -17.63 8.51 0.18
CA PRO A 26 -17.97 9.88 0.54
C PRO A 26 -18.00 10.04 2.07
N ARG A 27 -17.18 10.95 2.62
CA ARG A 27 -17.01 11.19 4.07
C ARG A 27 -16.30 10.08 4.86
N ALA A 28 -15.71 9.08 4.20
CA ALA A 28 -14.87 8.11 4.89
C ALA A 28 -13.48 8.73 5.17
N THR A 29 -13.06 8.71 6.42
CA THR A 29 -11.65 8.82 6.77
C THR A 29 -11.01 7.46 6.52
N VAL A 30 -9.84 7.45 5.86
CA VAL A 30 -9.02 6.24 5.86
C VAL A 30 -8.61 6.03 7.30
N ALA A 31 -9.17 4.98 7.89
CA ALA A 31 -8.94 4.68 9.28
C ALA A 31 -7.43 4.44 9.51
N ALA A 32 -6.95 4.80 10.69
CA ALA A 32 -5.53 4.72 11.06
C ALA A 32 -4.96 3.29 10.98
N ASP A 33 -5.82 2.29 10.85
CA ASP A 33 -5.55 0.86 10.78
C ASP A 33 -5.63 0.28 9.36
N ALA A 34 -5.49 1.11 8.31
CA ALA A 34 -5.35 0.64 6.93
C ALA A 34 -4.00 -0.09 6.75
N VAL A 35 -3.96 -1.33 7.20
CA VAL A 35 -2.79 -2.20 7.25
C VAL A 35 -2.88 -3.27 6.16
N VAL A 36 -1.81 -3.46 5.41
CA VAL A 36 -1.73 -4.44 4.32
C VAL A 36 -0.56 -5.38 4.53
N ALA A 37 -0.83 -6.68 4.58
CA ALA A 37 0.22 -7.70 4.60
C ALA A 37 0.84 -7.82 3.21
N LEU A 38 2.17 -7.76 3.15
CA LEU A 38 2.95 -7.89 1.92
C LEU A 38 3.51 -9.32 1.79
N PRO A 39 3.75 -9.79 0.55
CA PRO A 39 4.53 -11.01 0.35
C PRO A 39 5.91 -10.88 0.99
N ALA A 40 6.47 -12.01 1.41
CA ALA A 40 7.79 -12.07 2.02
C ALA A 40 8.85 -11.46 1.09
N GLY A 41 9.67 -10.57 1.63
CA GLY A 41 10.69 -9.85 0.90
C GLY A 41 10.84 -8.42 1.42
N ARG A 42 11.81 -7.73 0.85
CA ARG A 42 11.99 -6.29 1.04
C ARG A 42 11.40 -5.57 -0.16
N TRP A 43 10.68 -4.50 0.14
CA TRP A 43 10.02 -3.66 -0.85
C TRP A 43 10.48 -2.24 -0.68
N THR A 44 10.53 -1.49 -1.77
CA THR A 44 10.74 -0.04 -1.76
C THR A 44 9.44 0.64 -2.15
N ASP A 45 8.94 1.54 -1.31
CA ASP A 45 7.84 2.42 -1.64
C ASP A 45 8.34 3.53 -2.56
N LEU A 46 7.99 3.46 -3.84
CA LEU A 46 8.41 4.42 -4.85
C LEU A 46 7.82 5.83 -4.64
N VAL A 47 6.80 5.97 -3.78
CA VAL A 47 6.21 7.28 -3.47
C VAL A 47 7.03 8.01 -2.40
N THR A 48 7.50 7.29 -1.37
CA THR A 48 8.23 7.90 -0.24
C THR A 48 9.74 7.65 -0.27
N GLY A 49 10.19 6.62 -1.00
CA GLY A 49 11.55 6.10 -1.01
C GLY A 49 11.86 5.14 0.14
N ASP A 50 10.89 4.85 1.02
CA ASP A 50 11.12 4.05 2.22
C ASP A 50 11.15 2.55 1.91
N ALA A 51 11.94 1.81 2.69
CA ALA A 51 11.91 0.36 2.67
C ALA A 51 10.75 -0.17 3.55
N VAL A 52 10.05 -1.18 3.06
CA VAL A 52 8.90 -1.82 3.71
C VAL A 52 9.12 -3.34 3.76
N VAL A 53 8.82 -3.96 4.90
CA VAL A 53 8.94 -5.42 5.10
C VAL A 53 7.72 -5.94 5.85
N GLY A 54 7.07 -6.96 5.28
CA GLY A 54 5.98 -7.70 5.92
C GLY A 54 4.64 -6.95 5.97
N THR A 55 4.62 -5.71 6.45
CA THR A 55 3.39 -4.95 6.64
C THR A 55 3.54 -3.51 6.18
N LEU A 56 2.55 -3.02 5.45
CA LEU A 56 2.43 -1.65 4.98
C LEU A 56 1.31 -0.94 5.75
N GLU A 57 1.64 0.16 6.40
CA GLU A 57 0.66 1.05 7.03
C GLU A 57 0.34 2.23 6.11
N LEU A 58 -0.92 2.35 5.73
CA LEU A 58 -1.44 3.47 4.93
C LEU A 58 -2.14 4.52 5.80
N GLY A 59 -2.40 4.20 7.07
CA GLY A 59 -2.98 5.12 8.05
C GLY A 59 -2.11 6.37 8.21
N GLY A 60 -2.75 7.54 8.26
CA GLY A 60 -2.05 8.82 8.47
C GLY A 60 -1.26 9.36 7.27
N ARG A 61 -1.17 8.63 6.15
CA ARG A 61 -0.57 9.16 4.92
C ARG A 61 -1.47 10.23 4.31
N VAL A 62 -0.86 11.31 3.80
CA VAL A 62 -1.57 12.38 3.07
C VAL A 62 -2.30 11.82 1.84
N LEU A 63 -1.64 10.89 1.14
CA LEU A 63 -2.23 10.06 0.10
C LEU A 63 -2.18 8.61 0.59
N PRO A 64 -3.34 7.94 0.77
CA PRO A 64 -3.39 6.57 1.28
C PRO A 64 -3.14 5.57 0.15
N LEU A 65 -1.96 5.71 -0.45
CA LEU A 65 -1.44 5.02 -1.62
C LEU A 65 0.00 4.58 -1.32
N ALA A 66 0.39 3.43 -1.86
CA ALA A 66 1.77 3.02 -2.00
C ALA A 66 1.97 2.37 -3.38
N VAL A 67 3.16 2.56 -3.94
CA VAL A 67 3.63 1.83 -5.12
C VAL A 67 4.90 1.12 -4.71
N LEU A 68 4.84 -0.19 -4.54
CA LEU A 68 5.94 -0.98 -4.01
C LEU A 68 6.64 -1.70 -5.16
N GLU A 69 7.96 -1.58 -5.22
CA GLU A 69 8.81 -2.43 -6.04
C GLU A 69 9.59 -3.39 -5.14
N ARG A 70 9.66 -4.67 -5.53
CA ARG A 70 10.43 -5.65 -4.78
C ARG A 70 11.94 -5.48 -5.02
N ASP A 71 12.70 -5.40 -3.94
CA ASP A 71 14.16 -5.40 -3.99
C ASP A 71 14.65 -6.77 -4.50
N ARG A 72 15.66 -6.78 -5.38
CA ARG A 72 16.23 -8.01 -5.95
C ARG A 72 17.14 -8.76 -4.99
#